data_AF-A0A963AQB6-F1
#
_entry.id   AF-A0A963AQB6-F1
#
_cell.length_a   1.000
_cell.length_b   1.000
_cell.length_c   1.000
_cell.angle_alpha   90.00
_cell.angle_beta   90.00
_cell.angle_gamma   90.00
#
_symmetry.space_group_name_H-M   'P 1'
#
loop_
_entity.id
_entity.type
_entity.pdbx_description
1 polymer ?
#
loop_
_entity_poly.entity_id
_entity_poly.type
_entity_poly.pdbx_seq_one_letter_code
_entity_poly.pdbx_strand_id
1 'polypeptide(L)'
;MNSKNSWSSALFAARLKQIIGENSASGFAKKCGIAESMLRKYLLGDSVPGADKLVRIAQAAGVNLLWLALGEGSQNNAAGWDRVTPSQLAIVLEFERYARMRADAGTRRAISAFVREYNTRQLDIGTIGGVEKITEDELILWRDLAWERRVEKASIDEAGLRAAIEISEELIETSGKSMDAGQKARLIVAIYRLNATTEGGLDRSMLMSLLISLS
;
A
#
# COMPACT_ATOMS: atom_id res chain seq x y z
N MET A 1 18.28 16.16 -18.96
CA MET A 1 16.96 16.27 -18.29
C MET A 1 16.04 15.24 -18.91
N ASN A 2 15.75 14.13 -18.22
CA ASN A 2 14.96 13.02 -18.76
C ASN A 2 13.46 13.26 -18.53
N SER A 3 12.74 13.56 -19.61
CA SER A 3 11.28 13.70 -19.67
C SER A 3 10.59 12.33 -19.60
N LYS A 4 10.44 11.74 -18.41
CA LYS A 4 9.68 10.48 -18.23
C LYS A 4 8.20 10.66 -17.83
N ASN A 5 7.69 11.88 -17.64
CA ASN A 5 6.34 12.15 -17.11
C ASN A 5 5.38 12.88 -18.07
N SER A 6 5.51 12.71 -19.40
CA SER A 6 4.58 13.33 -20.33
C SER A 6 3.30 12.50 -20.51
N TRP A 7 2.14 13.14 -20.37
CA TRP A 7 0.83 12.54 -20.70
C TRP A 7 0.83 11.90 -22.09
N SER A 8 0.25 10.69 -22.22
CA SER A 8 0.09 9.98 -23.49
C SER A 8 -1.35 9.49 -23.67
N SER A 9 -2.04 10.01 -24.70
CA SER A 9 -3.42 9.63 -25.01
C SER A 9 -3.56 8.14 -25.35
N ALA A 10 -2.54 7.53 -25.96
CA ALA A 10 -2.54 6.10 -26.28
C ALA A 10 -2.44 5.23 -25.02
N LEU A 11 -1.58 5.60 -24.07
CA LEU A 11 -1.45 4.88 -22.80
C LEU A 11 -2.69 5.07 -21.91
N PHE A 12 -3.27 6.27 -21.91
CA PHE A 12 -4.55 6.52 -21.26
C PHE A 12 -5.68 5.67 -21.87
N ALA A 13 -5.77 5.62 -23.20
CA ALA A 13 -6.75 4.80 -23.91
C ALA A 13 -6.61 3.30 -23.56
N ALA A 14 -5.38 2.79 -23.41
CA ALA A 14 -5.13 1.41 -22.99
C ALA A 14 -5.67 1.13 -21.59
N ARG A 15 -5.38 2.00 -20.61
CA ARG A 15 -5.93 1.89 -19.25
C ARG A 15 -7.45 2.04 -19.22
N LEU A 16 -8.01 2.92 -20.05
CA LEU A 16 -9.44 3.09 -20.17
C LEU A 16 -10.13 1.83 -20.73
N LYS A 17 -9.52 1.15 -21.70
CA LYS A 17 -10.00 -0.17 -22.18
C LYS A 17 -9.93 -1.22 -21.08
N GLN A 18 -8.83 -1.23 -20.32
CA GLN A 18 -8.63 -2.15 -19.21
C GLN A 18 -9.72 -2.03 -18.14
N ILE A 19 -10.11 -0.80 -17.74
CA ILE A 19 -11.16 -0.61 -16.72
C ILE A 19 -12.58 -0.84 -17.25
N ILE A 20 -12.80 -0.75 -18.56
CA ILE A 20 -14.09 -1.10 -19.17
C ILE A 20 -14.27 -2.62 -19.20
N GLY A 21 -13.21 -3.37 -19.52
CA GLY A 21 -13.23 -4.82 -19.58
C GLY A 21 -14.29 -5.34 -20.55
N GLU A 22 -15.16 -6.23 -20.09
CA GLU A 22 -16.25 -6.82 -20.88
C GLU A 22 -17.49 -5.93 -20.97
N ASN A 23 -17.52 -4.80 -20.26
CA ASN A 23 -18.67 -3.89 -20.31
C ASN A 23 -18.78 -3.20 -21.67
N SER A 24 -20.00 -2.89 -22.09
CA SER A 24 -20.22 -2.07 -23.29
C SER A 24 -19.76 -0.63 -23.04
N ALA A 25 -19.13 -0.01 -24.04
CA ALA A 25 -18.72 1.39 -23.98
C ALA A 25 -19.90 2.33 -23.66
N SER A 26 -21.10 2.00 -24.17
CA SER A 26 -22.33 2.76 -23.89
C SER A 26 -22.74 2.66 -22.41
N GLY A 27 -22.73 1.44 -21.83
CA GLY A 27 -23.04 1.22 -20.43
C GLY A 27 -22.04 1.91 -19.50
N PHE A 28 -20.75 1.85 -19.84
CA PHE A 28 -19.70 2.51 -19.07
C PHE A 28 -19.76 4.05 -19.17
N ALA A 29 -20.06 4.60 -20.35
CA ALA A 29 -20.25 6.04 -20.53
C ALA A 29 -21.40 6.57 -19.66
N LYS A 30 -22.52 5.84 -19.63
CA LYS A 30 -23.66 6.15 -18.77
C LYS A 30 -23.28 6.11 -17.28
N LYS A 31 -22.51 5.10 -16.86
CA LYS A 31 -21.99 4.97 -15.48
C LYS A 31 -21.11 6.15 -15.08
N CYS A 32 -20.26 6.64 -15.98
CA CYS A 32 -19.41 7.82 -15.76
C CYS A 32 -20.19 9.14 -15.89
N GLY A 33 -21.40 9.10 -16.46
CA GLY A 33 -22.23 10.26 -16.81
C GLY A 33 -21.62 11.16 -17.89
N ILE A 34 -20.86 10.57 -18.82
CA ILE A 34 -20.29 11.27 -19.98
C ILE A 34 -20.95 10.79 -21.28
N ALA A 35 -20.89 11.60 -22.33
CA ALA A 35 -21.42 11.20 -23.64
C ALA A 35 -20.64 10.01 -24.22
N GLU A 36 -21.35 9.03 -24.79
CA GLU A 36 -20.70 7.84 -25.40
C GLU A 36 -19.74 8.23 -26.53
N SER A 37 -20.12 9.19 -27.36
CA SER A 37 -19.27 9.72 -28.44
C SER A 37 -17.95 10.29 -27.91
N MET A 38 -17.97 10.85 -26.69
CA MET A 38 -16.78 11.38 -26.03
C MET A 38 -15.91 10.26 -25.45
N LEU A 39 -16.52 9.26 -24.79
CA LEU A 39 -15.79 8.08 -24.32
C LEU A 39 -15.11 7.35 -25.50
N ARG A 40 -15.78 7.23 -26.65
CA ARG A 40 -15.19 6.62 -27.85
C ARG A 40 -13.94 7.36 -28.34
N LYS A 41 -13.96 8.70 -28.36
CA LYS A 41 -12.77 9.50 -28.68
C LYS A 41 -11.63 9.26 -27.70
N TYR A 42 -11.93 9.05 -26.42
CA TYR A 42 -10.92 8.67 -25.42
C TYR A 42 -10.33 7.28 -25.66
N LEU A 43 -11.15 6.31 -26.07
CA LEU A 43 -10.70 4.95 -26.38
C LEU A 43 -9.85 4.86 -27.65
N LEU A 44 -10.04 5.78 -28.58
CA LEU A 44 -9.24 5.93 -29.79
C LEU A 44 -7.96 6.75 -29.56
N GLY A 45 -7.89 7.52 -28.47
CA GLY A 45 -6.77 8.43 -28.19
C GLY A 45 -6.85 9.78 -28.91
N ASP A 46 -7.96 10.05 -29.62
CA ASP A 46 -8.19 11.26 -30.41
C ASP A 46 -8.40 12.52 -29.56
N SER A 47 -8.65 12.37 -28.26
CA SER A 47 -8.86 13.50 -27.35
C SER A 47 -8.42 13.19 -25.93
N VAL A 48 -8.11 14.26 -25.19
CA VAL A 48 -7.69 14.21 -23.80
C VAL A 48 -8.88 14.53 -22.89
N PRO A 49 -9.14 13.75 -21.83
CA PRO A 49 -10.14 14.11 -20.83
C PRO A 49 -9.72 15.36 -20.07
N GLY A 50 -10.68 16.25 -19.84
CA GLY A 50 -10.52 17.29 -18.82
C GLY A 50 -10.45 16.67 -17.42
N ALA A 51 -9.95 17.43 -16.45
CA ALA A 51 -9.81 16.97 -15.07
C ALA A 51 -11.16 16.50 -14.48
N ASP A 52 -12.25 17.19 -14.81
CA ASP A 52 -13.61 16.85 -14.42
C ASP A 52 -14.02 15.43 -14.87
N LYS A 53 -13.74 15.09 -16.14
CA LYS A 53 -14.08 13.79 -16.72
C LYS A 53 -13.17 12.69 -16.19
N LEU A 54 -11.89 13.00 -16.02
CA LEU A 54 -10.91 12.07 -15.48
C LEU A 54 -11.29 11.64 -14.06
N VAL A 55 -11.70 12.57 -13.19
CA VAL A 55 -12.19 12.29 -11.84
C VAL A 55 -13.45 11.42 -11.88
N ARG A 56 -14.42 11.75 -12.74
CA ARG A 56 -15.67 10.98 -12.87
C ARG A 56 -15.44 9.55 -13.35
N ILE A 57 -14.55 9.36 -14.32
CA ILE A 57 -14.16 8.03 -14.80
C ILE A 57 -13.47 7.25 -13.69
N ALA A 58 -12.51 7.86 -12.97
CA ALA A 58 -11.81 7.22 -11.86
C ALA A 58 -12.76 6.77 -10.76
N GLN A 59 -13.70 7.63 -10.35
CA GLN A 59 -14.72 7.32 -9.35
C GLN A 59 -15.66 6.20 -9.80
N ALA A 60 -16.18 6.29 -11.04
CA ALA A 60 -17.10 5.29 -11.58
C ALA A 60 -16.44 3.90 -11.75
N ALA A 61 -15.13 3.87 -12.02
CA ALA A 61 -14.36 2.64 -12.15
C ALA A 61 -13.72 2.16 -10.84
N GLY A 62 -13.76 2.97 -9.77
CA GLY A 62 -13.10 2.64 -8.50
C GLY A 62 -11.57 2.56 -8.59
N VAL A 63 -10.96 3.33 -9.50
CA VAL A 63 -9.51 3.31 -9.76
C VAL A 63 -8.82 4.57 -9.28
N ASN A 64 -7.52 4.47 -9.00
CA ASN A 64 -6.71 5.60 -8.58
C ASN A 64 -6.55 6.60 -9.74
N LEU A 65 -6.72 7.90 -9.43
CA LEU A 65 -6.68 8.98 -10.42
C LEU A 65 -5.29 9.11 -11.08
N LEU A 66 -4.21 9.01 -10.30
CA LEU A 66 -2.84 9.12 -10.78
C LEU A 66 -2.48 7.92 -11.67
N TRP A 67 -2.91 6.71 -11.29
CA TRP A 67 -2.78 5.53 -12.14
C TRP A 67 -3.56 5.68 -13.45
N LEU A 68 -4.81 6.15 -13.39
CA LEU A 68 -5.60 6.35 -14.59
C LEU A 68 -4.94 7.38 -15.54
N ALA A 69 -4.45 8.48 -14.97
CA ALA A 69 -3.83 9.57 -15.70
C ALA A 69 -2.49 9.16 -16.35
N LEU A 70 -1.57 8.63 -15.55
CA LEU A 70 -0.16 8.46 -15.94
C LEU A 70 0.30 7.00 -15.94
N GLY A 71 -0.47 6.08 -15.34
CA GLY A 71 -0.05 4.70 -15.10
C GLY A 71 0.86 4.54 -13.89
N GLU A 72 0.95 5.57 -13.04
CA GLU A 72 1.78 5.54 -11.83
C GLU A 72 0.98 5.04 -10.62
N GLY A 73 1.60 4.20 -9.80
CA GLY A 73 0.97 3.63 -8.60
C GLY A 73 0.04 2.44 -8.91
N SER A 74 -0.78 2.06 -7.93
CA SER A 74 -1.70 0.92 -8.07
C SER A 74 -3.00 1.31 -8.77
N GLN A 75 -3.51 0.43 -9.64
CA GLN A 75 -4.78 0.63 -10.35
C GLN A 75 -5.97 0.85 -9.42
N ASN A 76 -6.08 0.05 -8.38
CA ASN A 76 -7.22 0.15 -7.48
C ASN A 76 -7.14 1.45 -6.69
N ASN A 77 -8.29 2.12 -6.52
CA ASN A 77 -8.43 3.15 -5.52
C ASN A 77 -8.49 2.51 -4.14
N ALA A 78 -7.43 1.78 -3.75
CA ALA A 78 -7.23 1.20 -2.43
C ALA A 78 -6.93 2.30 -1.39
N ALA A 79 -7.78 3.32 -1.40
CA ALA A 79 -7.97 4.37 -0.42
C ALA A 79 -9.41 4.25 0.12
N GLY A 80 -9.82 3.04 0.54
CA GLY A 80 -11.18 2.79 1.00
C GLY A 80 -11.33 1.62 1.98
N TRP A 81 -10.85 0.42 1.63
CA TRP A 81 -11.10 -0.78 2.47
C TRP A 81 -9.90 -1.70 2.70
N ASP A 82 -8.71 -1.32 2.20
CA ASP A 82 -7.48 -2.13 2.29
C ASP A 82 -6.33 -1.39 3.00
N ARG A 83 -6.63 -0.19 3.54
CA ARG A 83 -5.66 0.66 4.24
C ARG A 83 -6.32 1.36 5.41
N VAL A 84 -5.80 1.13 6.61
CA VAL A 84 -6.10 1.92 7.79
C VAL A 84 -5.41 3.29 7.64
N THR A 85 -6.17 4.37 7.65
CA THR A 85 -5.63 5.75 7.68
C THR A 85 -4.91 6.04 9.01
N PRO A 86 -4.04 7.06 9.10
CA PRO A 86 -3.38 7.41 10.37
C PRO A 86 -4.35 7.65 11.52
N SER A 87 -5.48 8.32 11.26
CA SER A 87 -6.53 8.56 12.26
C SER A 87 -7.23 7.26 12.70
N GLN A 88 -7.56 6.36 11.76
CA GLN A 88 -8.15 5.06 12.08
C GLN A 88 -7.16 4.17 12.86
N LEU A 89 -5.87 4.22 12.54
CA LEU A 89 -4.83 3.48 13.26
C LEU A 89 -4.69 3.99 14.69
N ALA A 90 -4.71 5.31 14.88
CA ALA A 90 -4.71 5.90 16.21
C ALA A 90 -5.94 5.46 17.05
N ILE A 91 -7.11 5.32 16.42
CA ILE A 91 -8.32 4.77 17.07
C ILE A 91 -8.12 3.30 17.45
N VAL A 92 -7.54 2.47 16.57
CA VAL A 92 -7.24 1.05 16.87
C VAL A 92 -6.25 0.93 18.04
N LEU A 93 -5.17 1.71 18.04
CA LEU A 93 -4.18 1.71 19.11
C LEU A 93 -4.77 2.18 20.44
N GLU A 94 -5.67 3.16 20.40
CA GLU A 94 -6.41 3.60 21.57
C GLU A 94 -7.33 2.48 22.09
N PHE A 95 -8.05 1.79 21.22
CA PHE A 95 -8.85 0.64 21.60
C PHE A 95 -7.99 -0.46 22.26
N GLU A 96 -6.81 -0.76 21.74
CA GLU A 96 -5.88 -1.74 22.34
C GLU A 96 -5.39 -1.30 23.73
N ARG A 97 -5.16 0.01 23.93
CA ARG A 97 -4.83 0.58 25.25
C ARG A 97 -6.01 0.43 26.20
N TYR A 98 -7.19 0.84 25.76
CA TYR A 98 -8.44 0.78 26.51
C TYR A 98 -8.80 -0.65 26.94
N ALA A 99 -8.71 -1.61 26.02
CA ALA A 99 -9.00 -3.01 26.29
C ALA A 99 -8.02 -3.64 27.29
N ARG A 100 -6.73 -3.24 27.26
CA ARG A 100 -5.75 -3.67 28.26
C ARG A 100 -6.05 -3.13 29.67
N MET A 101 -6.58 -1.91 29.78
CA MET A 101 -6.95 -1.33 31.07
C MET A 101 -8.22 -1.98 31.67
N ARG A 102 -9.15 -2.43 30.83
CA ARG A 102 -10.34 -3.20 31.22
C ARG A 102 -10.06 -4.71 31.16
N ALA A 103 -9.27 -5.22 32.11
CA ALA A 103 -8.85 -6.62 32.19
C ALA A 103 -9.99 -7.65 32.35
N ASP A 104 -11.24 -7.22 32.56
CA ASP A 104 -12.41 -8.02 32.95
C ASP A 104 -13.46 -8.20 31.83
N ALA A 105 -13.35 -7.47 30.72
CA ALA A 105 -14.32 -7.50 29.63
C ALA A 105 -13.81 -8.32 28.45
N GLY A 106 -14.42 -9.48 28.17
CA GLY A 106 -14.17 -10.22 26.94
C GLY A 106 -14.30 -9.32 25.69
N THR A 107 -13.49 -9.56 24.66
CA THR A 107 -13.24 -8.66 23.51
C THR A 107 -14.48 -7.97 22.93
N ARG A 108 -15.60 -8.69 22.78
CA ARG A 108 -16.86 -8.12 22.29
C ARG A 108 -17.43 -7.03 23.20
N ARG A 109 -17.39 -7.22 24.53
CA ARG A 109 -17.82 -6.19 25.51
C ARG A 109 -16.92 -4.97 25.48
N ALA A 110 -15.61 -5.16 25.30
CA ALA A 110 -14.65 -4.06 25.18
C ALA A 110 -14.92 -3.22 23.92
N ILE A 111 -15.20 -3.86 22.77
CA ILE A 111 -15.57 -3.18 21.52
C ILE A 111 -16.81 -2.31 21.71
N SER A 112 -17.91 -2.91 22.20
CA SER A 112 -19.18 -2.17 22.38
C SER A 112 -19.04 -1.00 23.37
N ALA A 113 -18.28 -1.20 24.45
CA ALA A 113 -18.04 -0.15 25.44
C ALA A 113 -17.18 0.99 24.85
N PHE A 114 -16.12 0.65 24.12
CA PHE A 114 -15.23 1.61 23.49
C PHE A 114 -15.97 2.46 22.44
N VAL A 115 -16.72 1.83 21.54
CA VAL A 115 -17.49 2.53 20.49
C VAL A 115 -18.49 3.50 21.11
N ARG A 116 -19.19 3.08 22.17
CA ARG A 116 -20.11 3.95 22.91
C ARG A 116 -19.36 5.15 23.51
N GLU A 117 -18.29 4.91 24.25
CA GLU A 117 -17.53 5.96 24.96
C GLU A 117 -16.80 6.92 24.01
N TYR A 118 -16.33 6.43 22.86
CA TYR A 118 -15.77 7.26 21.78
C TYR A 118 -16.83 8.20 21.21
N ASN A 119 -17.99 7.64 20.82
CA ASN A 119 -19.08 8.41 20.19
C ASN A 119 -19.74 9.41 21.16
N THR A 120 -19.70 9.16 22.47
CA THR A 120 -20.19 10.09 23.50
C THR A 120 -19.11 11.06 24.02
N ARG A 121 -17.89 11.00 23.47
CA ARG A 121 -16.74 11.83 23.87
C ARG A 121 -16.34 11.67 25.35
N GLN A 122 -16.49 10.46 25.87
CA GLN A 122 -16.14 10.11 27.25
C GLN A 122 -14.72 9.54 27.39
N LEU A 123 -14.02 9.30 26.27
CA LEU A 123 -12.60 8.94 26.28
C LEU A 123 -11.73 10.20 26.43
N ASP A 124 -10.63 10.10 27.18
CA ASP A 124 -9.69 11.20 27.45
C ASP A 124 -9.14 11.89 26.19
N ILE A 125 -9.14 11.18 25.08
CA ILE A 125 -8.61 11.61 23.78
C ILE A 125 -9.61 12.44 22.95
N GLY A 126 -10.89 12.49 23.30
CA GLY A 126 -11.93 13.16 22.50
C GLY A 126 -12.08 12.55 21.09
N THR A 127 -12.00 13.38 20.04
CA THR A 127 -12.08 12.96 18.63
C THR A 127 -10.70 12.86 17.98
N ILE A 128 -10.45 11.80 17.22
CA ILE A 128 -9.16 11.61 16.54
C ILE A 128 -9.26 12.03 15.07
N GLY A 129 -8.49 13.05 14.69
CA GLY A 129 -8.22 13.37 13.28
C GLY A 129 -9.47 13.54 12.40
N GLY A 130 -10.53 14.13 12.95
CA GLY A 130 -11.80 14.38 12.24
C GLY A 130 -12.79 13.22 12.22
N VAL A 131 -12.47 12.07 12.84
CA VAL A 131 -13.41 10.96 12.99
C VAL A 131 -14.29 11.24 14.22
N GLU A 132 -15.55 11.61 13.98
CA GLU A 132 -16.49 11.96 15.05
C GLU A 132 -17.30 10.77 15.56
N LYS A 133 -17.51 9.77 14.69
CA LYS A 133 -18.28 8.57 15.01
C LYS A 133 -17.63 7.35 14.39
N ILE A 134 -17.75 6.23 15.09
CA ILE A 134 -17.31 4.90 14.65
C ILE A 134 -18.38 3.85 14.96
N THR A 135 -18.41 2.77 14.20
CA THR A 135 -19.22 1.57 14.46
C THR A 135 -18.36 0.41 14.95
N GLU A 136 -18.98 -0.63 15.51
CA GLU A 136 -18.28 -1.85 15.92
C GLU A 136 -17.63 -2.56 14.72
N ASP A 137 -18.34 -2.65 13.59
CA ASP A 137 -17.86 -3.28 12.37
C ASP A 137 -16.66 -2.54 11.78
N GLU A 138 -16.67 -1.21 11.78
CA GLU A 138 -15.52 -0.40 11.37
C GLU A 138 -14.31 -0.63 12.27
N LEU A 139 -14.51 -0.66 13.59
CA LEU A 139 -13.42 -0.90 14.54
C LEU A 139 -12.83 -2.31 14.38
N ILE A 140 -13.68 -3.31 14.18
CA ILE A 140 -13.25 -4.70 13.92
C ILE A 140 -12.45 -4.76 12.61
N LEU A 141 -12.99 -4.20 11.53
CA LEU A 141 -12.32 -4.16 10.23
C LEU A 141 -10.96 -3.46 10.31
N TRP A 142 -10.87 -2.30 10.93
CA TRP A 142 -9.61 -1.57 11.05
C TRP A 142 -8.59 -2.30 11.92
N ARG A 143 -9.04 -2.98 12.99
CA ARG A 143 -8.16 -3.79 13.83
C ARG A 143 -7.62 -4.99 13.05
N ASP A 144 -8.48 -5.68 12.31
CA ASP A 144 -8.10 -6.87 11.57
C ASP A 144 -7.13 -6.49 10.42
N LEU A 145 -7.39 -5.40 9.69
CA LEU A 145 -6.46 -4.83 8.70
C LEU A 145 -5.13 -4.34 9.30
N ALA A 146 -5.17 -3.73 10.48
CA ALA A 146 -3.96 -3.30 11.18
C ALA A 146 -3.12 -4.51 11.64
N TRP A 147 -3.79 -5.60 12.01
CA TRP A 147 -3.16 -6.86 12.43
C TRP A 147 -2.58 -7.63 11.25
N GLU A 148 -3.32 -7.81 10.15
CA GLU A 148 -2.84 -8.45 8.92
C GLU A 148 -1.60 -7.76 8.37
N ARG A 149 -1.54 -6.42 8.40
CA ARG A 149 -0.33 -5.67 8.03
C ARG A 149 0.80 -5.74 9.03
N ARG A 150 0.49 -5.87 10.33
CA ARG A 150 1.53 -6.13 11.34
C ARG A 150 2.15 -7.50 11.08
N VAL A 151 1.38 -8.49 10.64
CA VAL A 151 1.87 -9.81 10.22
C VAL A 151 2.68 -9.71 8.92
N GLU A 152 2.20 -8.98 7.90
CA GLU A 152 2.87 -8.84 6.60
C GLU A 152 4.16 -7.98 6.65
N LYS A 153 4.22 -6.99 7.55
CA LYS A 153 5.41 -6.14 7.76
C LYS A 153 6.32 -6.62 8.89
N ALA A 154 5.87 -7.57 9.72
CA ALA A 154 6.68 -8.20 10.77
C ALA A 154 7.03 -9.67 10.49
N SER A 155 6.57 -10.28 9.40
CA SER A 155 7.15 -11.53 8.90
C SER A 155 8.48 -11.20 8.23
N ILE A 156 9.51 -10.99 9.05
CA ILE A 156 10.87 -11.30 8.61
C ILE A 156 10.80 -12.76 8.16
N ASP A 157 11.07 -13.02 6.89
CA ASP A 157 11.34 -14.37 6.43
C ASP A 157 12.60 -14.83 7.16
N GLU A 158 12.41 -15.58 8.25
CA GLU A 158 13.50 -16.02 9.12
C GLU A 158 14.55 -16.82 8.33
N ALA A 159 14.09 -17.61 7.35
CA ALA A 159 14.98 -18.34 6.45
C ALA A 159 15.77 -17.38 5.55
N GLY A 160 15.12 -16.39 4.95
CA GLY A 160 15.77 -15.35 4.14
C GLY A 160 16.76 -14.49 4.93
N LEU A 161 16.43 -14.10 6.17
CA LEU A 161 17.32 -13.30 7.02
C LEU A 161 18.54 -14.11 7.46
N ARG A 162 18.32 -15.36 7.86
CA ARG A 162 19.40 -16.27 8.22
C ARG A 162 20.34 -16.50 7.04
N ALA A 163 19.79 -16.77 5.85
CA ALA A 163 20.60 -16.91 4.63
C ALA A 163 21.38 -15.63 4.32
N ALA A 164 20.77 -14.45 4.50
CA ALA A 164 21.47 -13.18 4.28
C ALA A 164 22.65 -12.97 5.24
N ILE A 165 22.51 -13.39 6.50
CA ILE A 165 23.60 -13.36 7.49
C ILE A 165 24.72 -14.33 7.09
N GLU A 166 24.38 -15.58 6.78
CA GLU A 166 25.35 -16.61 6.38
C GLU A 166 26.14 -16.19 5.12
N ILE A 167 25.45 -15.72 4.08
CA ILE A 167 26.08 -15.19 2.86
C ILE A 167 26.97 -13.97 3.17
N SER A 168 26.53 -13.07 4.06
CA SER A 168 27.32 -11.89 4.41
C SER A 168 28.65 -12.25 5.08
N GLU A 169 28.65 -13.21 6.00
CA GLU A 169 29.87 -13.63 6.70
C GLU A 169 30.79 -14.43 5.76
N GLU A 170 30.25 -15.30 4.89
CA GLU A 170 31.05 -16.00 3.87
C GLU A 170 31.75 -15.02 2.91
N LEU A 171 31.05 -13.95 2.48
CA LEU A 171 31.60 -12.92 1.59
C LEU A 171 32.71 -12.11 2.28
N ILE A 172 32.51 -11.77 3.55
CA ILE A 172 33.50 -11.06 4.37
C ILE A 172 34.75 -11.92 4.54
N GLU A 173 34.58 -13.20 4.90
CA GLU A 173 35.68 -14.16 5.08
C GLU A 173 36.45 -14.40 3.77
N THR A 174 35.75 -14.62 2.66
CA THR A 174 36.36 -14.85 1.34
C THR A 174 37.11 -13.62 0.81
N SER A 175 36.60 -12.42 1.12
CA SER A 175 37.21 -11.16 0.65
C SER A 175 38.43 -10.72 1.47
N GLY A 176 38.59 -11.25 2.69
CA GLY A 176 39.61 -10.80 3.64
C GLY A 176 39.45 -9.36 4.14
N LYS A 177 38.33 -8.69 3.82
CA LYS A 177 38.04 -7.32 4.27
C LYS A 177 37.36 -7.33 5.63
N SER A 178 37.83 -6.50 6.55
CA SER A 178 37.13 -6.24 7.81
C SER A 178 36.07 -5.13 7.62
N MET A 179 34.91 -5.28 8.23
CA MET A 179 33.80 -4.32 8.18
C MET A 179 33.33 -3.94 9.58
N ASP A 180 32.98 -2.67 9.79
CA ASP A 180 32.33 -2.23 11.03
C ASP A 180 30.88 -2.74 11.13
N ALA A 181 30.31 -2.70 12.34
CA ALA A 181 28.97 -3.22 12.61
C ALA A 181 27.87 -2.54 11.75
N GLY A 182 28.03 -1.25 11.43
CA GLY A 182 27.09 -0.51 10.60
C GLY A 182 27.20 -0.89 9.12
N GLN A 183 28.41 -1.12 8.62
CA GLN A 183 28.68 -1.64 7.28
C GLN A 183 28.13 -3.06 7.11
N LYS A 184 28.35 -3.94 8.09
CA LYS A 184 27.80 -5.30 8.12
C LYS A 184 26.27 -5.30 8.09
N ALA A 185 25.63 -4.46 8.91
CA ALA A 185 24.17 -4.35 8.92
C ALA A 185 23.59 -3.89 7.57
N ARG A 186 24.24 -2.94 6.90
CA ARG A 186 23.83 -2.50 5.55
C ARG A 186 23.97 -3.62 4.52
N LEU A 187 25.04 -4.41 4.58
CA LEU A 187 25.26 -5.56 3.70
C LEU A 187 24.17 -6.63 3.89
N ILE A 188 23.88 -7.02 5.13
CA ILE A 188 22.84 -8.01 5.46
C ILE A 188 21.47 -7.55 4.95
N VAL A 189 21.10 -6.29 5.16
CA VAL A 189 19.82 -5.74 4.68
C VAL A 189 19.75 -5.73 3.15
N ALA A 190 20.85 -5.43 2.47
CA ALA A 190 20.90 -5.44 1.02
C ALA A 190 20.75 -6.86 0.45
N ILE A 191 21.46 -7.84 1.01
CA ILE A 191 21.36 -9.26 0.61
C ILE A 191 19.94 -9.78 0.87
N TYR A 192 19.38 -9.51 2.04
CA TYR A 192 18.02 -9.92 2.41
C TYR A 192 16.97 -9.39 1.41
N ARG A 193 17.05 -8.09 1.07
CA ARG A 193 16.13 -7.47 0.11
C ARG A 193 16.30 -8.03 -1.30
N LEU A 194 17.53 -8.25 -1.73
CA LEU A 194 17.80 -8.83 -3.05
C LEU A 194 17.22 -10.25 -3.15
N ASN A 195 17.47 -11.09 -2.13
CA ASN A 195 16.97 -12.46 -2.08
C ASN A 195 15.43 -12.52 -2.12
N ALA A 196 14.77 -11.60 -1.42
CA ALA A 196 13.31 -11.49 -1.43
C ALA A 196 12.71 -11.02 -2.78
N THR A 197 13.53 -10.50 -3.69
CA THR A 197 13.08 -9.94 -4.98
C THR A 197 13.48 -10.74 -6.21
N THR A 198 14.30 -11.78 -6.06
CA THR A 198 14.84 -12.57 -7.18
C THR A 198 14.45 -14.05 -7.08
N GLU A 199 13.58 -14.52 -7.98
CA GLU A 199 13.14 -15.93 -8.03
C GLU A 199 14.24 -16.93 -8.47
N GLY A 200 15.41 -16.45 -8.91
CA GLY A 200 16.48 -17.25 -9.52
C GLY A 200 17.77 -17.41 -8.68
N GLY A 201 17.77 -16.97 -7.41
CA GLY A 201 18.98 -16.92 -6.58
C GLY A 201 19.92 -15.77 -6.93
N LEU A 202 20.88 -15.50 -6.04
CA LEU A 202 21.79 -14.36 -6.12
C LEU A 202 23.10 -14.73 -6.82
N ASP A 203 23.50 -13.96 -7.84
CA ASP A 203 24.78 -14.12 -8.53
C ASP A 203 25.96 -13.65 -7.65
N ARG A 204 26.99 -14.49 -7.54
CA ARG A 204 28.19 -14.23 -6.73
C ARG A 204 28.96 -12.99 -7.19
N SER A 205 28.98 -12.69 -8.49
CA SER A 205 29.64 -11.49 -9.02
C SER A 205 28.94 -10.20 -8.58
N MET A 206 27.60 -10.21 -8.56
CA MET A 206 26.78 -9.11 -8.05
C MET A 206 27.00 -8.88 -6.56
N LEU A 207 27.06 -9.95 -5.76
CA LEU A 207 27.33 -9.88 -4.32
C LEU A 207 28.70 -9.30 -4.00
N MET A 208 29.74 -9.68 -4.75
CA MET A 208 31.09 -9.13 -4.58
C MET A 208 31.17 -7.64 -4.95
N SER A 209 30.44 -7.22 -5.99
CA SER A 209 30.35 -5.80 -6.37
C SER A 209 29.69 -4.97 -5.27
N LEU A 210 28.62 -5.51 -4.66
CA LEU A 210 27.91 -4.88 -3.56
C LEU A 210 28.80 -4.75 -2.30
N LEU A 211 29.55 -5.81 -1.94
CA LEU A 211 30.54 -5.77 -0.87
C LEU A 211 31.56 -4.64 -1.07
N ILE A 212 32.12 -4.51 -2.28
CA ILE A 212 33.11 -3.47 -2.61
C ILE A 212 32.53 -2.06 -2.48
N SER A 213 31.25 -1.88 -2.80
CA SER A 213 30.57 -0.57 -2.71
C SER A 213 30.24 -0.12 -1.28
N LEU A 214 30.17 -1.05 -0.34
CA LEU A 214 29.76 -0.81 1.05
C LEU A 214 30.93 -0.86 2.05
N SER A 215 32.08 -1.39 1.62
CA SER A 215 33.37 -1.37 2.32
C SER A 215 34.07 -0.04 2.15
#